data_AF-A0A951R5H4-F1
#
_entry.id   AF-A0A951R5H4-F1
#
_cell.length_a   1.000
_cell.length_b   1.000
_cell.length_c   1.000
_cell.angle_alpha   90.00
_cell.angle_beta   90.00
_cell.angle_gamma   90.00
#
_symmetry.space_group_name_H-M   'P 1'
#
loop_
_entity.id
_entity.type
_entity.pdbx_description
1 polymer ?
#
loop_
_entity_poly.entity_id
_entity_poly.type
_entity_poly.pdbx_seq_one_letter_code
_entity_poly.pdbx_strand_id
1 'polypeptide(L)'
;MAVFRQIHIDFWQDGFILDLTPEEKYFYLYLMTNSKTTQCGVYELPKRIIETETGYNRETIEKLLDRFKDYEKIIYDKDTNEIFIYNWVKYNKIVSPKVKKCVEKELRAIKSKKLINLFLDECSKYGYSIDTLFIPIPKVEINFKNHYGEEKEKKEKEKE
;
A
#
# COMPACT_ATOMS: atom_id res chain seq x y z
N MET A 1 22.54 0.81 -8.27
CA MET A 1 21.39 1.59 -8.77
C MET A 1 20.78 2.28 -7.57
N ALA A 2 20.52 3.59 -7.64
CA ALA A 2 19.90 4.29 -6.53
C ALA A 2 18.51 3.68 -6.27
N VAL A 3 18.22 3.31 -5.03
CA VAL A 3 16.88 2.93 -4.59
C VAL A 3 16.22 4.20 -4.11
N PHE A 4 15.20 4.67 -4.83
CA PHE A 4 14.45 5.88 -4.48
C PHE A 4 12.96 5.63 -4.65
N ARG A 5 12.16 6.27 -3.80
CA ARG A 5 10.69 6.30 -3.90
C ARG A 5 10.27 7.69 -4.35
N GLN A 6 9.49 7.75 -5.42
CA GLN A 6 8.95 9.01 -5.92
C GLN A 6 7.61 9.27 -5.26
N ILE A 7 7.39 10.50 -4.84
CA ILE A 7 6.09 11.00 -4.42
C ILE A 7 5.71 12.11 -5.38
N HIS A 8 4.51 12.00 -5.95
CA HIS A 8 3.96 13.06 -6.79
C HIS A 8 3.67 14.29 -5.94
N ILE A 9 3.96 15.48 -6.46
CA ILE A 9 3.69 16.75 -5.78
C ILE A 9 2.20 16.93 -5.43
N ASP A 10 1.32 16.32 -6.23
CA ASP A 10 -0.12 16.29 -6.02
C ASP A 10 -0.54 15.56 -4.74
N PHE A 11 0.38 14.81 -4.10
CA PHE A 11 0.18 14.22 -2.78
C PHE A 11 -0.36 15.25 -1.77
N TRP A 12 0.17 16.47 -1.78
CA TRP A 12 -0.24 17.52 -0.85
C TRP A 12 -1.60 18.14 -1.16
N GLN A 13 -2.15 17.88 -2.35
CA GLN A 13 -3.45 18.37 -2.80
C GLN A 13 -4.51 17.26 -2.81
N ASP A 14 -4.14 16.03 -2.45
CA ASP A 14 -5.09 14.92 -2.33
C ASP A 14 -6.06 15.18 -1.16
N GLY A 15 -7.37 15.04 -1.42
CA GLY A 15 -8.40 15.37 -0.44
C GLY A 15 -8.27 14.58 0.87
N PHE A 16 -7.96 13.28 0.78
CA PHE A 16 -7.72 12.48 1.97
C PHE A 16 -6.49 12.98 2.73
N ILE A 17 -5.41 13.31 2.04
CA ILE A 17 -4.22 13.87 2.68
C ILE A 17 -4.51 15.21 3.34
N LEU A 18 -5.29 16.10 2.73
CA LEU A 18 -5.61 17.40 3.32
C LEU A 18 -6.30 17.28 4.69
N ASP A 19 -7.21 16.32 4.84
CA ASP A 19 -7.99 16.07 6.06
C ASP A 19 -7.17 15.42 7.20
N LEU A 20 -6.00 14.87 6.90
CA LEU A 20 -5.13 14.27 7.92
C LEU A 20 -4.48 15.32 8.83
N THR A 21 -4.31 14.93 10.10
CA THR A 21 -3.46 15.68 11.04
C THR A 21 -1.99 15.70 10.57
N PRO A 22 -1.17 16.66 11.02
CA PRO A 22 0.26 16.69 10.68
C PRO A 22 1.00 15.39 11.04
N GLU A 23 0.64 14.78 12.17
CA GLU A 23 1.21 13.51 12.63
C GLU A 23 0.85 12.36 11.67
N GLU A 24 -0.41 12.26 11.26
CA GLU A 24 -0.86 11.26 10.29
C GLU A 24 -0.21 11.48 8.90
N LYS A 25 -0.08 12.74 8.45
CA LYS A 25 0.61 13.07 7.19
C LYS A 25 2.05 12.56 7.22
N TYR A 26 2.79 12.87 8.29
CA TYR A 26 4.16 12.42 8.46
C TYR A 26 4.24 10.89 8.52
N PHE A 27 3.36 10.25 9.29
CA PHE A 27 3.35 8.80 9.42
C PHE A 27 3.06 8.11 8.08
N TYR A 28 2.07 8.56 7.33
CA TYR A 28 1.75 8.00 6.02
C TYR A 28 2.89 8.20 5.02
N LEU A 29 3.51 9.39 5.03
CA LEU A 29 4.69 9.67 4.23
C LEU A 29 5.82 8.69 4.57
N TYR A 30 6.09 8.48 5.86
CA TYR A 30 7.06 7.51 6.35
C TYR A 30 6.77 6.07 5.86
N LEU A 31 5.51 5.63 5.91
CA LEU A 31 5.13 4.32 5.38
C LEU A 31 5.40 4.18 3.88
N MET A 32 5.34 5.27 3.12
CA MET A 32 5.62 5.24 1.68
C MET A 32 7.11 5.40 1.33
N THR A 33 7.94 5.92 2.23
CA THR A 33 9.33 6.31 1.89
C THR A 33 10.42 5.68 2.73
N ASN A 34 10.10 4.89 3.75
CA ASN A 34 11.14 4.26 4.57
C ASN A 34 12.02 3.29 3.75
N SER A 35 13.16 2.95 4.34
CA SER A 35 14.22 2.15 3.70
C SER A 35 13.81 0.70 3.38
N LYS A 36 12.72 0.20 3.98
CA LYS A 36 12.20 -1.16 3.79
C LYS A 36 11.19 -1.28 2.66
N THR A 37 10.69 -0.16 2.14
CA THR A 37 9.64 -0.13 1.10
C THR A 37 10.05 -0.90 -0.16
N THR A 38 9.14 -1.73 -0.67
CA THR A 38 9.32 -2.61 -1.83
C THR A 38 8.54 -2.12 -3.04
N GLN A 39 8.88 -2.64 -4.22
CA GLN A 39 8.19 -2.29 -5.46
C GLN A 39 6.72 -2.71 -5.45
N CYS A 40 6.40 -3.84 -4.80
CA CYS A 40 5.04 -4.31 -4.60
C CYS A 40 4.26 -3.59 -3.47
N GLY A 41 4.93 -2.77 -2.64
CA GLY A 41 4.26 -2.08 -1.54
C GLY A 41 3.92 -2.98 -0.35
N VAL A 42 4.51 -4.18 -0.32
CA VAL A 42 4.39 -5.15 0.78
C VAL A 42 5.76 -5.47 1.34
N TYR A 43 5.97 -5.20 2.61
CA TYR A 43 7.30 -5.34 3.21
C TYR A 43 7.24 -5.53 4.73
N GLU A 44 8.31 -6.13 5.27
CA GLU A 44 8.49 -6.28 6.72
C GLU A 44 8.80 -4.93 7.36
N LEU A 45 7.96 -4.55 8.32
CA LEU A 45 8.06 -3.32 9.09
C LEU A 45 7.78 -3.63 10.58
N PRO A 46 8.76 -4.15 11.33
CA PRO A 46 8.63 -4.36 12.76
C PRO A 46 8.41 -3.02 13.46
N LYS A 47 7.45 -2.96 14.38
CA LYS A 47 7.13 -1.73 15.13
C LYS A 47 8.35 -1.11 15.82
N ARG A 48 9.37 -1.91 16.20
CA ARG A 48 10.63 -1.41 16.80
C ARG A 48 11.43 -0.54 15.83
N ILE A 49 11.38 -0.84 14.53
CA ILE A 49 11.98 -0.01 13.48
C ILE A 49 11.22 1.31 13.38
N ILE A 50 9.90 1.25 13.36
CA ILE A 50 9.04 2.45 13.35
C ILE A 50 9.36 3.35 14.55
N GLU A 51 9.44 2.81 15.76
CA GLU A 51 9.82 3.57 16.97
C GLU A 51 11.16 4.27 16.81
N THR A 52 12.14 3.56 16.26
CA THR A 52 13.50 4.10 16.08
C THR A 52 13.55 5.20 15.04
N GLU A 53 12.88 5.00 13.90
CA GLU A 53 12.96 5.91 12.74
C GLU A 53 12.05 7.14 12.91
N THR A 54 10.91 6.99 13.58
CA THR A 54 9.94 8.09 13.81
C THR A 54 10.11 8.78 15.16
N GLY A 55 10.74 8.12 16.14
CA GLY A 55 10.82 8.61 17.52
C GLY A 55 9.53 8.44 18.33
N TYR A 56 8.48 7.85 17.75
CA TYR A 56 7.21 7.62 18.45
C TYR A 56 7.29 6.44 19.42
N ASN A 57 6.49 6.50 20.47
CA ASN A 57 6.29 5.37 21.37
C ASN A 57 5.35 4.31 20.76
N ARG A 58 5.37 3.11 21.33
CA ARG A 58 4.57 1.97 20.86
C ARG A 58 3.07 2.27 20.75
N GLU A 59 2.51 2.93 21.76
CA GLU A 59 1.08 3.23 21.82
C GLU A 59 0.64 4.16 20.68
N THR A 60 1.45 5.17 20.36
CA THR A 60 1.19 6.11 19.27
C THR A 60 1.23 5.39 17.93
N ILE A 61 2.22 4.53 17.72
CA ILE A 61 2.36 3.74 16.48
C ILE A 61 1.17 2.81 16.32
N GLU A 62 0.71 2.15 17.39
CA GLU A 62 -0.45 1.26 17.32
C GLU A 62 -1.73 2.03 16.96
N LYS A 63 -1.96 3.18 17.59
CA LYS A 63 -3.09 4.06 17.24
C LYS A 63 -3.02 4.52 15.78
N LEU A 64 -1.85 4.90 15.28
CA LEU A 64 -1.70 5.32 13.89
C LEU A 64 -1.93 4.17 12.92
N LEU A 65 -1.36 2.99 13.18
CA LEU A 65 -1.60 1.80 12.35
C LEU A 65 -3.09 1.42 12.32
N ASP A 66 -3.77 1.45 13.47
CA ASP A 66 -5.20 1.14 13.54
C ASP A 66 -6.04 2.21 12.79
N ARG A 67 -5.73 3.50 12.92
CA ARG A 67 -6.39 4.56 12.14
C ARG A 67 -6.22 4.38 10.63
N PHE A 68 -5.01 4.13 10.15
CA PHE A 68 -4.77 3.93 8.70
C PHE A 68 -5.36 2.63 8.18
N LYS A 69 -5.57 1.64 9.04
CA LYS A 69 -6.36 0.45 8.71
C LYS A 69 -7.84 0.79 8.58
N ASP A 70 -8.40 1.59 9.49
CA ASP A 70 -9.80 2.04 9.43
C ASP A 70 -10.06 2.95 8.22
N TYR A 71 -9.07 3.73 7.80
CA TYR A 71 -9.11 4.52 6.55
C TYR A 71 -8.96 3.68 5.27
N GLU A 72 -8.79 2.35 5.40
CA GLU A 72 -8.52 1.44 4.28
C GLU A 72 -7.30 1.85 3.45
N LYS A 73 -6.26 2.41 4.10
CA LYS A 73 -5.01 2.81 3.46
C LYS A 73 -3.91 1.78 3.62
N ILE A 74 -3.91 1.05 4.73
CA ILE A 74 -2.93 -0.01 4.98
C ILE A 74 -3.56 -1.24 5.64
N ILE A 75 -2.90 -2.38 5.51
CA ILE A 75 -3.10 -3.54 6.38
C ILE A 75 -1.77 -3.87 7.04
N TYR A 76 -1.79 -4.02 8.36
CA TYR A 76 -0.65 -4.52 9.12
C TYR A 76 -0.92 -5.95 9.59
N ASP A 77 -0.04 -6.87 9.21
CA ASP A 77 -0.02 -8.24 9.71
C ASP A 77 0.87 -8.33 10.95
N LYS A 78 0.25 -8.57 12.11
CA LYS A 78 0.96 -8.63 13.40
C LYS A 78 1.79 -9.91 13.54
N ASP A 79 1.43 -10.98 12.83
CA ASP A 79 2.10 -12.29 12.97
C ASP A 79 3.44 -12.29 12.21
N THR A 80 3.47 -11.63 11.05
CA THR A 80 4.68 -11.55 10.22
C THR A 80 5.41 -10.21 10.33
N ASN A 81 4.83 -9.23 11.03
CA ASN A 81 5.28 -7.84 11.10
C ASN A 81 5.39 -7.19 9.71
N GLU A 82 4.45 -7.50 8.82
CA GLU A 82 4.45 -7.00 7.45
C GLU A 82 3.33 -5.98 7.24
N ILE A 83 3.57 -4.99 6.39
CA ILE A 83 2.60 -3.99 6.00
C ILE A 83 2.29 -4.09 4.52
N PHE A 84 1.03 -3.91 4.16
CA PHE A 84 0.52 -3.73 2.80
C PHE A 84 -0.06 -2.32 2.68
N ILE A 85 0.27 -1.61 1.60
CA ILE A 85 -0.26 -0.26 1.32
C ILE A 85 -1.23 -0.33 0.15
N TYR A 86 -2.48 0.10 0.38
CA TYR A 86 -3.50 0.15 -0.67
C TYR A 86 -3.18 1.19 -1.75
N ASN A 87 -3.62 0.87 -2.96
CA ASN A 87 -3.43 1.60 -4.20
C ASN A 87 -1.95 1.87 -4.52
N TRP A 88 -1.02 1.08 -3.98
CA TRP A 88 0.41 1.29 -4.20
C TRP A 88 0.78 1.15 -5.68
N VAL A 89 0.23 0.13 -6.34
CA VAL A 89 0.52 -0.19 -7.75
C VAL A 89 -0.03 0.84 -8.74
N LYS A 90 -1.00 1.68 -8.32
CA LYS A 90 -1.51 2.80 -9.12
C LYS A 90 -0.43 3.84 -9.40
N TYR A 91 0.41 4.11 -8.39
CA TYR A 91 1.49 5.09 -8.45
C TYR A 91 2.84 4.43 -8.77
N ASN A 92 3.03 3.16 -8.40
CA ASN A 92 4.24 2.37 -8.61
C ASN A 92 4.02 1.30 -9.69
N LYS A 93 3.83 1.75 -10.94
CA LYS A 93 3.39 0.89 -12.06
C LYS A 93 4.29 -0.32 -12.32
N ILE A 94 3.68 -1.48 -12.54
CA ILE A 94 4.37 -2.76 -12.79
C ILE A 94 4.39 -3.10 -14.29
N VAL A 95 5.00 -2.21 -15.10
CA VAL A 95 4.99 -2.35 -16.57
C VAL A 95 6.23 -3.05 -17.10
N SER A 96 7.42 -2.60 -16.68
CA SER A 96 8.66 -3.08 -17.29
C SER A 96 9.01 -4.52 -16.86
N PRO A 97 9.64 -5.33 -17.73
CA PRO A 97 10.07 -6.68 -17.37
C PRO A 97 11.01 -6.72 -16.15
N LYS A 98 11.83 -5.69 -15.97
CA LYS A 98 12.73 -5.57 -14.81
C LYS A 98 11.95 -5.35 -13.51
N VAL A 99 10.93 -4.49 -13.56
CA VAL A 99 10.04 -4.21 -12.41
C VAL A 99 9.21 -5.45 -12.07
N LYS A 100 8.68 -6.16 -13.06
CA LYS A 100 7.96 -7.44 -12.86
C LYS A 100 8.82 -8.48 -12.14
N LYS A 101 10.06 -8.70 -12.61
CA LYS A 101 11.02 -9.60 -11.93
C LYS A 101 11.36 -9.15 -10.51
N CYS A 102 11.44 -7.85 -10.26
CA CYS A 102 11.64 -7.30 -8.92
C CYS A 102 10.46 -7.65 -8.00
N VAL A 103 9.24 -7.41 -8.47
CA VAL A 103 8.01 -7.76 -7.75
C VAL A 103 7.93 -9.26 -7.49
N GLU A 104 8.19 -10.12 -8.47
CA GLU A 104 8.21 -11.58 -8.28
C GLU A 104 9.21 -12.02 -7.21
N LYS A 105 10.39 -11.38 -7.15
CA LYS A 105 11.39 -11.65 -6.10
C LYS A 105 10.88 -11.21 -4.74
N GLU A 106 10.29 -10.03 -4.65
CA GLU A 106 9.73 -9.49 -3.40
C GLU A 106 8.57 -10.35 -2.88
N LEU A 107 7.67 -10.79 -3.77
CA LEU A 107 6.55 -11.67 -3.40
C LEU A 107 6.99 -12.98 -2.76
N ARG A 108 8.13 -13.54 -3.19
CA ARG A 108 8.71 -14.76 -2.59
C ARG A 108 9.27 -14.53 -1.19
N ALA A 109 9.59 -13.28 -0.84
CA ALA A 109 10.10 -12.92 0.48
C ALA A 109 8.99 -12.59 1.49
N ILE A 110 7.77 -12.34 1.03
CA ILE A 110 6.61 -12.09 1.89
C ILE A 110 6.21 -13.37 2.60
N LYS A 111 6.07 -13.28 3.92
CA LYS A 111 5.69 -14.39 4.81
C LYS A 111 4.18 -14.54 4.87
N SER A 112 3.43 -13.42 4.86
CA SER A 112 1.98 -13.42 4.96
C SER A 112 1.30 -13.75 3.65
N LYS A 113 0.70 -14.95 3.58
CA LYS A 113 -0.16 -15.36 2.45
C LYS A 113 -1.35 -14.43 2.26
N LYS A 114 -1.87 -13.84 3.34
CA LYS A 114 -2.98 -12.89 3.28
C LYS A 114 -2.59 -11.64 2.51
N LEU A 115 -1.41 -11.07 2.80
CA LEU A 115 -0.94 -9.86 2.12
C LEU A 115 -0.58 -10.14 0.65
N ILE A 116 -0.06 -11.34 0.34
CA ILE A 116 0.16 -11.76 -1.04
C ILE A 116 -1.16 -11.77 -1.83
N ASN A 117 -2.21 -12.39 -1.30
CA ASN A 117 -3.51 -12.43 -1.97
C ASN A 117 -4.08 -11.03 -2.21
N LEU A 118 -4.02 -10.16 -1.20
CA LEU A 118 -4.46 -8.76 -1.32
C LEU A 118 -3.70 -8.00 -2.43
N PHE A 119 -2.40 -8.22 -2.53
CA PHE A 119 -1.59 -7.63 -3.60
C PHE A 119 -1.99 -8.13 -4.99
N LEU A 120 -2.28 -9.42 -5.13
CA LEU A 120 -2.70 -10.00 -6.41
C LEU A 120 -4.09 -9.51 -6.84
N ASP A 121 -5.00 -9.35 -5.88
CA ASP A 121 -6.32 -8.76 -6.11
C ASP A 121 -6.19 -7.31 -6.59
N GLU A 122 -5.31 -6.53 -5.96
CA GLU A 122 -5.05 -5.16 -6.37
C GLU A 122 -4.40 -5.09 -7.76
N CYS A 123 -3.44 -5.97 -8.07
CA CYS A 123 -2.87 -6.07 -9.41
C CYS A 123 -3.94 -6.34 -10.46
N SER A 124 -4.85 -7.28 -10.18
CA SER A 124 -5.96 -7.63 -11.07
C SER A 124 -6.88 -6.43 -11.31
N LYS A 125 -7.21 -5.67 -10.25
CA LYS A 125 -8.01 -4.44 -10.33
C LYS A 125 -7.40 -3.38 -11.26
N TYR A 126 -6.08 -3.27 -11.29
CA TYR A 126 -5.35 -2.31 -12.12
C TYR A 126 -4.83 -2.90 -13.45
N GLY A 127 -5.23 -4.13 -13.81
CA GLY A 127 -4.89 -4.78 -15.08
C GLY A 127 -3.44 -5.29 -15.16
N TYR A 128 -2.76 -5.48 -14.04
CA TYR A 128 -1.42 -6.07 -14.00
C TYR A 128 -1.49 -7.60 -13.91
N SER A 129 -0.98 -8.27 -14.94
CA SER A 129 -0.72 -9.71 -14.88
C SER A 129 0.65 -9.97 -14.25
N ILE A 130 0.65 -10.62 -13.09
CA ILE A 130 1.85 -11.14 -12.41
C ILE A 130 1.85 -12.66 -12.55
N ASP A 131 3.01 -13.24 -12.86
CA ASP A 131 3.15 -14.70 -12.89
C ASP A 131 3.19 -15.23 -11.45
N THR A 132 2.12 -15.91 -11.04
CA THR A 132 1.94 -16.45 -9.69
C THR A 132 2.20 -17.95 -9.60
N LEU A 133 2.80 -18.59 -10.61
CA LEU A 133 2.96 -20.06 -10.68
C LEU A 133 3.73 -20.67 -9.48
N PHE A 134 4.39 -19.86 -8.65
CA PHE A 134 5.09 -20.27 -7.43
C PHE A 134 4.29 -20.07 -6.13
N ILE A 135 3.12 -19.44 -6.15
CA ILE A 135 2.33 -19.11 -4.96
C ILE A 135 1.15 -20.09 -4.86
N PRO A 136 1.07 -20.93 -3.81
CA PRO A 136 -0.12 -21.75 -3.57
C PRO A 136 -1.26 -20.86 -3.06
N ILE A 137 -2.13 -20.40 -3.97
CA ILE A 137 -3.29 -19.55 -3.67
C ILE A 137 -4.53 -20.43 -3.45
N PRO A 138 -5.19 -20.42 -2.28
CA PRO A 138 -6.57 -20.87 -2.17
C PRO A 138 -7.49 -19.80 -2.76
N LYS A 139 -8.28 -20.16 -3.79
CA LYS A 139 -9.30 -19.29 -4.38
C LYS A 139 -10.34 -18.93 -3.31
N VAL A 140 -10.41 -17.67 -2.90
CA VAL A 140 -11.50 -17.15 -2.07
C VAL A 140 -12.20 -16.07 -2.87
N GLU A 141 -13.46 -16.32 -3.24
CA GLU A 141 -14.33 -15.32 -3.85
C GLU A 141 -14.78 -14.33 -2.77
N ILE A 142 -14.40 -13.06 -2.88
CA ILE A 142 -14.97 -12.00 -2.05
C ILE A 142 -15.56 -10.92 -2.95
N ASN A 143 -16.86 -10.71 -2.76
CA ASN A 143 -17.71 -9.76 -3.48
C ASN A 143 -17.56 -8.38 -2.83
N PHE A 144 -17.03 -7.39 -3.54
CA PHE A 144 -17.04 -5.99 -3.08
C PHE A 144 -17.89 -5.12 -4.01
N LYS A 145 -18.98 -4.57 -3.45
CA LYS A 145 -19.74 -3.47 -4.04
C LYS A 145 -18.89 -2.20 -3.98
N ASN A 146 -18.49 -1.68 -5.14
CA ASN A 146 -17.74 -0.42 -5.27
C ASN A 146 -18.66 0.78 -5.02
N HIS A 147 -18.33 1.65 -4.05
CA HIS A 147 -19.09 2.89 -3.78
C HIS A 147 -18.30 4.19 -4.02
N TYR A 148 -17.11 4.12 -4.65
CA TYR A 148 -16.23 5.29 -4.85
C TYR A 148 -16.10 5.77 -6.31
N GLY A 149 -16.86 5.17 -7.25
CA GLY A 149 -16.81 5.50 -8.67
C GLY A 149 -17.76 6.63 -9.12
N GLU A 150 -18.84 6.88 -8.38
CA GLU A 150 -19.92 7.76 -8.87
C GLU A 150 -19.71 9.26 -8.61
N GLU A 151 -18.80 9.65 -7.70
CA GLU A 151 -18.60 11.07 -7.39
C GLU A 151 -17.72 11.82 -8.40
N LYS A 152 -16.90 11.12 -9.18
CA LYS A 152 -16.07 11.76 -10.22
C LYS A 152 -16.85 12.07 -11.50
N GLU A 153 -17.78 11.20 -11.90
CA GLU A 153 -18.62 11.45 -13.09
C GLU A 153 -19.67 12.54 -12.87
N LYS A 154 -20.14 12.77 -11.64
CA LYS A 154 -21.09 13.86 -11.35
C LYS A 154 -20.45 15.25 -11.45
N LYS A 155 -19.17 15.40 -11.05
CA LYS A 155 -18.47 16.70 -11.12
C LYS A 155 -18.06 17.11 -12.53
N GLU A 156 -17.96 16.18 -13.48
CA GLU A 156 -17.68 16.52 -14.89
C GLU A 156 -18.94 16.91 -15.66
N LYS A 157 -20.12 16.37 -15.30
CA LYS A 157 -21.40 16.74 -15.94
C LYS A 157 -22.01 18.06 -15.47
N GLU A 158 -21.57 18.61 -14.34
CA GLU A 158 -22.00 19.95 -13.87
C GLU A 158 -21.17 21.10 -14.45
N LYS A 159 -20.18 20.81 -15.30
CA LYS A 159 -19.32 21.81 -15.96
C LYS A 159 -19.57 21.97 -17.46
N GLU A 160 -20.59 21.33 -18.02
CA GLU A 160 -21.11 21.57 -19.38
C GLU A 160 -22.42 22.36 -19.35
#